data_AF-A0A5Q4E5K6-F1
#
_entry.id   AF-A0A5Q4E5K6-F1
#
_cell.length_a   1.000
_cell.length_b   1.000
_cell.length_c   1.000
_cell.angle_alpha   90.00
_cell.angle_beta   90.00
_cell.angle_gamma   90.00
#
_symmetry.space_group_name_H-M   'P 1'
#
loop_
_entity.id
_entity.type
_entity.pdbx_description
1 polymer ?
#
loop_
_entity_poly.entity_id
_entity_poly.type
_entity_poly.pdbx_seq_one_letter_code
_entity_poly.pdbx_strand_id
1 'polypeptide(L)' 'MSKRYFITLPDGIADALDRWAESERNKPSTLAAFLVEAAVREADTQGKIPPAQPTDTSE' A
#
# COMPACT_ATOMS: atom_id res chain seq x y z
N MET A 1 -15.11 -3.30 1.80
CA MET A 1 -14.97 -1.94 2.34
C MET A 1 -13.54 -1.47 2.15
N SER A 2 -13.34 -0.29 1.57
CA SER A 2 -12.00 0.28 1.37
C SER A 2 -11.62 1.15 2.57
N LYS A 3 -10.46 0.90 3.18
CA LYS A 3 -9.90 1.79 4.21
C LYS A 3 -8.97 2.81 3.55
N ARG A 4 -9.06 4.08 3.95
CA ARG A 4 -8.17 5.14 3.46
C ARG A 4 -7.08 5.41 4.48
N TYR A 5 -5.83 5.31 4.04
CA TYR A 5 -4.65 5.65 4.83
C TYR A 5 -4.01 6.93 4.25
N PHE A 6 -3.51 7.80 5.11
CA PHE A 6 -2.66 8.92 4.71
C PHE A 6 -1.21 8.55 5.00
N ILE A 7 -0.35 8.63 3.98
CA ILE A 7 1.06 8.29 4.08
C ILE A 7 1.90 9.54 3.88
N THR A 8 2.95 9.68 4.69
CA THR A 8 3.98 10.70 4.52
C THR A 8 5.23 10.01 4.00
N LEU A 9 5.74 10.48 2.86
CA LEU A 9 6.93 9.91 2.20
C LEU A 9 8.13 10.85 2.40
N PRO A 10 9.35 10.32 2.55
CA PRO A 10 10.55 11.14 2.45
C PRO A 10 10.65 11.80 1.07
N ASP A 11 11.18 13.02 0.99
CA ASP A 11 11.22 13.84 -0.23
C ASP A 11 11.73 13.06 -1.46
N GLY A 12 12.88 12.39 -1.34
CA GLY A 12 13.45 11.63 -2.46
C GLY A 12 12.59 10.45 -2.94
N ILE A 13 11.75 9.88 -2.06
CA ILE A 13 10.80 8.82 -2.42
C ILE A 13 9.57 9.42 -3.10
N ALA A 14 9.07 10.56 -2.60
CA ALA A 14 7.98 11.29 -3.24
C ALA A 14 8.35 11.69 -4.68
N ASP A 15 9.53 12.28 -4.87
CA ASP A 15 10.03 12.69 -6.18
C ASP A 15 10.21 11.50 -7.15
N ALA A 16 10.63 10.34 -6.64
CA ALA A 16 10.76 9.14 -7.46
C ALA A 16 9.38 8.59 -7.87
N LEU A 17 8.43 8.57 -6.93
CA LEU A 17 7.05 8.13 -7.17
C LEU A 17 6.36 9.03 -8.20
N ASP A 18 6.52 10.35 -8.09
CA ASP A 18 5.93 11.32 -9.02
C ASP A 18 6.45 11.12 -10.44
N ARG A 19 7.78 10.96 -10.59
CA ARG A 19 8.41 10.70 -11.91
C ARG A 19 7.95 9.38 -12.50
N TRP A 20 7.81 8.33 -11.69
CA TRP A 20 7.33 7.03 -12.17
C TRP A 20 5.86 7.14 -12.60
N ALA A 21 5.00 7.72 -11.79
CA ALA A 21 3.58 7.89 -12.13
C ALA A 21 3.39 8.68 -13.43
N GLU A 22 4.16 9.76 -13.62
CA GLU A 22 4.15 10.55 -14.85
C GLU A 22 4.53 9.71 -16.08
N SER A 23 5.55 8.86 -15.96
CA SER A 23 5.99 8.00 -17.07
C SER A 23 4.92 7.00 -17.54
N GLU A 24 3.98 6.65 -16.66
CA GLU A 24 2.84 5.77 -16.94
C GLU A 24 1.55 6.54 -17.25
N ARG A 25 1.59 7.88 -17.30
CA ARG A 25 0.41 8.76 -17.38
C ARG A 25 -0.61 8.45 -16.28
N ASN A 26 -0.12 8.17 -15.07
CA ASN A 26 -0.90 7.76 -13.92
C ASN A 26 -0.80 8.78 -12.78
N LYS A 27 -1.68 8.68 -11.78
CA LYS A 27 -1.62 9.52 -10.58
C LYS A 27 -0.67 8.90 -9.54
N PRO A 28 0.18 9.68 -8.86
CA PRO A 28 1.07 9.19 -7.81
C PRO A 28 0.33 8.41 -6.71
N SER A 29 -0.86 8.87 -6.33
CA SER A 29 -1.70 8.21 -5.32
C SER A 29 -2.23 6.84 -5.76
N THR A 30 -2.55 6.70 -7.05
CA THR A 30 -2.97 5.42 -7.63
C THR A 30 -1.80 4.43 -7.65
N LEU A 31 -0.63 4.89 -8.13
CA LEU A 31 0.58 4.08 -8.14
C LEU A 31 0.99 3.66 -6.72
N ALA A 32 0.97 4.59 -5.75
CA ALA A 32 1.23 4.27 -4.35
C ALA A 32 0.28 3.21 -3.79
N ALA A 33 -1.02 3.33 -4.08
CA ALA A 33 -2.00 2.36 -3.63
C ALA A 33 -1.72 0.94 -4.19
N PHE A 34 -1.37 0.87 -5.48
CA PHE A 34 -0.97 -0.39 -6.12
C PHE A 34 0.31 -0.96 -5.50
N LEU A 35 1.34 -0.14 -5.28
CA LEU A 35 2.60 -0.58 -4.67
C LEU A 35 2.41 -1.11 -3.26
N VAL A 36 1.59 -0.43 -2.44
CA VAL A 36 1.22 -0.92 -1.10
C VAL A 36 0.49 -2.26 -1.18
N GLU A 37 -0.48 -2.38 -2.09
CA GLU A 37 -1.21 -3.65 -2.29
C GLU A 37 -0.26 -4.79 -2.70
N ALA A 38 0.62 -4.55 -3.68
CA ALA A 38 1.57 -5.54 -4.16
C ALA A 38 2.51 -6.01 -3.04
N ALA A 39 3.07 -5.07 -2.27
CA ALA A 39 3.97 -5.37 -1.16
C ALA A 39 3.25 -6.14 -0.03
N VAL A 40 2.00 -5.78 0.30
CA VAL A 40 1.20 -6.48 1.31
C VAL A 40 0.88 -7.90 0.86
N ARG A 41 0.48 -8.10 -0.41
CA ARG A 41 0.21 -9.43 -0.97
C ARG A 41 1.46 -10.31 -0.95
N GLU A 42 2.62 -9.76 -1.31
CA GLU A 42 3.88 -10.49 -1.25
C GLU A 42 4.25 -10.85 0.20
N ALA A 43 4.08 -9.94 1.15
CA ALA A 43 4.34 -10.21 2.56
C ALA A 43 3.41 -11.30 3.13
N ASP A 44 2.15 -11.32 2.70
CA ASP A 44 1.16 -12.35 3.05
C ASP A 44 1.58 -13.72 2.52
N THR A 45 1.96 -13.82 1.24
CA THR A 45 2.41 -15.09 0.64
C THR A 45 3.70 -15.62 1.27
N GLN A 46 4.56 -14.72 1.77
CA GLN A 46 5.78 -15.06 2.51
C GLN A 46 5.54 -15.35 3.99
N GLY A 47 4.29 -15.27 4.48
CA GLY A 47 3.95 -15.52 5.88
C GLY A 47 4.48 -14.47 6.86
N LYS A 48 4.79 -13.25 6.39
CA LYS A 48 5.30 -12.15 7.23
C LYS A 48 4.18 -11.41 7.97
N ILE A 49 2.96 -11.45 7.43
CA ILE A 49 1.79 -10.83 8.04
C ILE A 49 1.16 -11.85 8.99
N PRO A 50 1.01 -11.53 10.29
CA PRO A 50 0.30 -12.42 11.21
C PRO A 50 -1.13 -12.69 10.72
N PRO A 51 -1.67 -13.91 10.91
CA PRO A 51 -3.04 -14.21 10.55
C PRO A 51 -3.98 -13.22 11.25
N ALA A 52 -5.05 -12.83 10.57
CA ALA A 52 -6.08 -11.99 11.18
C ALA A 52 -6.49 -12.64 12.50
N GLN A 53 -6.34 -11.91 13.61
CA GLN A 53 -6.90 -12.38 14.87
C GLN A 53 -8.39 -12.62 14.62
N PRO A 54 -8.94 -13.78 15.00
CA PRO A 54 -10.38 -13.95 14.97
C PRO A 54 -10.93 -12.80 15.79
N THR A 55 -11.63 -11.88 15.14
CA THR A 55 -12.45 -10.89 15.83
C THR A 55 -13.34 -11.70 16.74
N ASP A 56 -13.09 -11.59 18.04
CA ASP A 56 -13.94 -12.12 19.09
C ASP A 56 -15.32 -11.49 18.88
N THR A 57 -16.17 -12.16 18.11
CA THR A 57 -17.60 -11.91 18.07
C THR A 57 -18.16 -12.44 19.38
N SER A 58 -17.86 -11.71 20.46
CA SER A 58 -18.66 -11.69 21.65
C SER A 58 -19.80 -10.71 21.40
N GLU A 59 -20.91 -11.21 20.87
CA GLU A 59 -22.24 -10.60 20.92
C GLU A 59 -23.20 -11.59 21.58
#